data_AF-A0A371FZJ5-F1
#
_entry.id   AF-A0A371FZJ5-F1
#
_cell.length_a   1.000
_cell.length_b   1.000
_cell.length_c   1.000
_cell.angle_alpha   90.00
_cell.angle_beta   90.00
_cell.angle_gamma   90.00
#
_symmetry.space_group_name_H-M   'P 1'
#
loop_
_entity.id
_entity.type
_entity.pdbx_description
1 polymer ?
#
loop_
_entity_poly.entity_id
_entity_poly.type
_entity_poly.pdbx_seq_one_letter_code
_entity_poly.pdbx_strand_id
1 'polypeptide(L)' 'MGKMEQGSLPLLSLNHVSFVCKSVSESVKFYEDVLGFVLIKRPSSFKFEGAWVSLTDMFVRIPS' A
#
# COMPACT_ATOMS: atom_id res chain seq x y z
N MET A 1 1.49 3.20 43.46
CA MET A 1 1.07 2.58 42.20
C MET A 1 1.43 3.53 41.06
N GLY A 2 2.64 3.39 40.49
CA GLY A 2 3.12 4.31 39.44
C GLY A 2 2.45 4.00 38.11
N LYS A 3 1.90 5.03 37.44
CA LYS A 3 1.41 4.91 36.07
C LYS A 3 2.62 4.69 35.16
N MET A 4 2.64 3.60 34.40
CA MET A 4 3.58 3.42 33.30
C MET A 4 3.17 4.40 32.20
N GLU A 5 3.97 5.44 31.98
CA GLU A 5 3.83 6.27 30.78
C GLU A 5 4.17 5.40 29.57
N GLN A 6 3.14 5.09 28.78
CA GLN A 6 3.28 4.38 27.53
C GLN A 6 3.85 5.37 26.51
N GLY A 7 5.18 5.52 26.47
CA GLY A 7 5.87 6.38 25.51
C GLY A 7 5.41 6.05 24.09
N SER A 8 4.91 7.05 23.36
CA SER A 8 4.44 6.85 21.99
C SER A 8 5.60 6.38 21.12
N LEU A 9 5.42 5.30 20.38
CA LEU A 9 6.42 4.84 19.42
C LEU A 9 6.68 5.94 18.38
N PRO A 10 7.96 6.21 18.03
CA PRO A 10 8.27 7.21 17.04
C PRO A 10 7.71 6.80 15.67
N LEU A 11 7.06 7.75 14.98
CA LEU A 11 6.69 7.59 13.59
C LEU A 11 7.96 7.63 12.73
N LEU A 12 8.28 6.53 12.06
CA LEU A 12 9.51 6.41 11.26
C LEU A 12 9.29 6.79 9.81
N SER A 13 8.28 6.20 9.15
CA SER A 13 8.02 6.42 7.74
C SER A 13 6.55 6.17 7.37
N LEU A 14 6.15 6.71 6.23
CA LEU A 14 4.89 6.34 5.60
C LEU A 14 5.10 5.03 4.84
N ASN A 15 4.54 3.95 5.36
CA ASN A 15 4.78 2.61 4.81
C ASN A 15 3.93 2.31 3.57
N HIS A 16 2.71 2.86 3.49
CA HIS A 16 1.84 2.62 2.35
C HIS A 16 0.83 3.75 2.12
N VAL A 17 0.35 3.84 0.88
CA VAL A 17 -0.81 4.66 0.50
C VAL A 17 -1.84 3.76 -0.18
N SER A 18 -3.13 3.98 0.14
CA SER A 18 -4.23 3.26 -0.49
C SER A 18 -5.03 4.21 -1.36
N PHE A 19 -5.26 3.85 -2.63
CA PHE A 19 -5.99 4.69 -3.58
C PHE A 19 -7.17 3.93 -4.17
N VAL A 20 -8.40 4.37 -3.87
CA VAL A 20 -9.62 3.81 -4.45
C VAL A 20 -9.78 4.37 -5.86
N CYS A 21 -9.90 3.47 -6.84
CA CYS A 21 -9.94 3.83 -8.25
C CYS A 21 -11.13 3.20 -8.97
N LYS A 22 -11.57 3.81 -10.08
CA LYS A 22 -12.64 3.26 -10.93
C LYS A 22 -12.23 1.97 -11.66
N SER A 23 -10.95 1.83 -11.99
CA SER A 23 -10.40 0.69 -12.72
C SER A 23 -9.05 0.30 -12.12
N VAL A 24 -9.00 -0.89 -11.52
CA VAL A 24 -7.77 -1.46 -10.95
C VAL A 24 -6.74 -1.65 -12.06
N SER A 25 -7.15 -2.19 -13.21
CA SER A 25 -6.26 -2.51 -14.32
C SER A 25 -5.60 -1.28 -14.95
N GLU A 26 -6.37 -0.21 -15.16
CA GLU A 26 -5.82 1.05 -15.69
C GLU A 26 -4.87 1.72 -14.70
N SER A 27 -5.22 1.68 -13.41
CA SER A 27 -4.37 2.24 -12.36
C SER A 27 -3.05 1.48 -12.27
N VAL A 28 -3.06 0.15 -12.33
CA VAL A 28 -1.85 -0.68 -12.35
C VAL A 28 -0.95 -0.29 -13.52
N LYS A 29 -1.49 -0.19 -14.75
CA LYS A 29 -0.71 0.23 -15.93
C LYS A 29 -0.07 1.60 -15.74
N PHE A 30 -0.79 2.56 -15.16
CA PHE A 30 -0.20 3.87 -14.88
C PHE A 30 0.97 3.78 -13.90
N TYR A 31 0.82 3.04 -12.80
CA TYR A 31 1.89 2.86 -11.84
C TYR A 31 3.10 2.12 -12.42
N GLU A 32 2.89 1.11 -13.25
CA GLU A 32 3.99 0.35 -13.88
C GLU A 32 4.64 1.12 -15.04
N ASP A 33 3.86 1.53 -16.04
CA ASP A 33 4.36 2.05 -17.32
C ASP A 33 4.84 3.50 -17.24
N VAL A 34 4.25 4.30 -16.34
CA VAL A 34 4.56 5.73 -16.23
C VAL A 34 5.44 6.01 -15.02
N LEU A 35 5.11 5.42 -13.87
CA LEU A 35 5.81 5.70 -12.60
C LEU A 35 6.91 4.69 -12.26
N GLY A 36 7.02 3.58 -13.00
CA GLY A 36 8.07 2.58 -12.81
C GLY A 36 7.89 1.68 -11.58
N PHE A 37 6.68 1.57 -11.06
CA PHE A 37 6.38 0.63 -9.98
C PHE A 37 6.34 -0.80 -10.52
N VAL A 38 6.46 -1.77 -9.63
CA VAL A 38 6.37 -3.20 -9.98
C VAL A 38 5.19 -3.84 -9.28
N LEU A 39 4.39 -4.61 -10.00
CA LEU A 39 3.33 -5.43 -9.41
C LEU A 39 3.91 -6.49 -8.47
N ILE A 40 3.39 -6.55 -7.25
CA ILE A 40 3.80 -7.53 -6.24
C ILE A 40 2.68 -8.50 -5.89
N LYS A 41 3.07 -9.67 -5.36
CA LYS A 41 2.13 -10.72 -5.00
C LYS A 41 1.20 -10.28 -3.86
N ARG A 42 -0.10 -10.32 -4.13
CA ARG A 42 -1.13 -10.05 -3.14
C ARG A 42 -1.43 -11.31 -2.29
N PRO A 43 -1.69 -11.16 -0.97
CA PRO A 43 -2.16 -12.26 -0.14
C PRO A 43 -3.49 -12.82 -0.66
N SER A 44 -3.59 -14.14 -0.74
CA SER A 44 -4.77 -14.85 -1.24
C SER A 44 -5.99 -14.76 -0.31
N SER A 45 -5.83 -14.22 0.90
CA SER A 45 -6.92 -14.03 1.88
C SER A 45 -7.91 -12.94 1.46
N PHE A 46 -7.55 -12.05 0.55
CA PHE A 46 -8.44 -10.99 0.09
C PHE A 46 -9.31 -11.45 -1.09
N LYS A 47 -10.64 -11.36 -0.93
CA LYS A 47 -11.64 -11.87 -1.91
C LYS A 47 -12.23 -10.81 -2.85
N PHE A 48 -11.65 -9.62 -2.91
CA PHE A 48 -12.10 -8.51 -3.77
C PHE A 48 -11.07 -8.20 -4.86
N GLU A 49 -11.44 -7.53 -5.95
CA GLU A 49 -10.48 -7.14 -7.00
C GLU A 49 -9.52 -6.05 -6.49
N GLY A 50 -8.24 -6.16 -6.80
CA GLY A 50 -7.26 -5.16 -6.37
C GLY A 50 -5.82 -5.58 -6.59
N ALA A 51 -4.93 -4.59 -6.62
CA ALA A 51 -3.53 -4.76 -6.95
C ALA A 51 -2.62 -4.05 -5.94
N TRP A 52 -1.44 -4.62 -5.73
CA TRP A 52 -0.39 -4.02 -4.90
C TRP A 52 0.81 -3.77 -5.79
N VAL A 53 1.34 -2.55 -5.76
CA VAL A 53 2.52 -2.15 -6.52
C VAL A 53 3.53 -1.50 -5.57
N SER A 54 4.82 -1.68 -5.83
CA SER A 54 5.87 -1.10 -4.99
C SER A 54 6.93 -0.37 -5.81
N LEU A 55 7.42 0.75 -5.26
CA LEU A 55 8.64 1.42 -5.70
C LEU A 55 9.50 1.65 -4.46
N THR A 56 10.69 1.06 -4.46
CA THR A 56 11.64 1.04 -3.32
C THR A 56 10.96 0.65 -2.00
N ASP A 57 10.69 1.63 -1.14
CA ASP A 57 10.22 1.47 0.23
C ASP A 57 8.71 1.74 0.34
N MET A 58 8.10 2.24 -0.74
CA MET A 58 6.69 2.65 -0.77
C MET A 58 5.82 1.59 -1.43
N PHE A 59 4.75 1.23 -0.72
CA PHE A 59 3.72 0.32 -1.21
C PHE A 59 2.43 1.09 -1.53
N VAL A 60 1.89 0.88 -2.73
CA VAL A 60 0.58 1.39 -3.12
C VAL A 60 -0.40 0.22 -3.21
N ARG A 61 -1.51 0.35 -2.48
CA ARG A 61 -2.63 -0.58 -2.53
C ARG A 61 -3.75 0.02 -3.35
N ILE A 62 -4.20 -0.71 -4.35
CA ILE A 62 -5.26 -0.31 -5.28
C ILE A 62 -6.47 -1.23 -5.06
N PRO A 63 -7.37 -0.92 -4.10
CA PRO A 63 -8.64 -1.62 -3.98
C PRO A 63 -9.61 -1.23 -5.10
N SER A 64 -10.38 -2.21 -5.59
CA SER A 64 -11.65 -1.98 -6.29
C SER A 64 -12.70 -1.33 -5.37
#